data_AF-A0A7C2NJ22-F1
#
_entry.id   AF-A0A7C2NJ22-F1
#
_cell.length_a   1.000
_cell.length_b   1.000
_cell.length_c   1.000
_cell.angle_alpha   90.00
_cell.angle_beta   90.00
_cell.angle_gamma   90.00
#
_symmetry.space_group_name_H-M   'P 1'
#
loop_
_entity.id
_entity.type
_entity.pdbx_description
1 polymer ?
#
loop_
_entity_poly.entity_id
_entity_poly.type
_entity_poly.pdbx_seq_one_letter_code
_entity_poly.pdbx_strand_id
1 'polypeptide(L)'
;MPWVVDGNNVAGGTAREATRRAVLALAHREKLKVVLFFDGAPPPGTPAVEHLGAVEVRYVPHADSAILALLQQGGRGWRLVSSDQA
;
A
#
# COMPACT_ATOMS: atom_id res chain seq x y z
N MET A 1 -7.28 11.83 6.95
CA MET A 1 -5.98 11.80 6.26
C MET A 1 -5.78 10.39 5.72
N PRO A 2 -5.53 10.22 4.41
CA PRO A 2 -5.27 8.92 3.83
C PRO A 2 -3.85 8.43 4.19
N TRP A 3 -3.72 7.12 4.33
CA TRP A 3 -2.47 6.45 4.67
C TRP A 3 -1.86 5.83 3.40
N VAL A 4 -0.55 5.91 3.27
CA VAL A 4 0.23 5.18 2.28
C VAL A 4 1.04 4.14 3.01
N VAL A 5 0.96 2.90 2.56
CA VAL A 5 1.65 1.77 3.17
C VAL A 5 2.53 1.12 2.11
N ASP A 6 3.81 0.97 2.41
CA ASP A 6 4.67 0.07 1.67
C ASP A 6 4.50 -1.36 2.20
N GLY A 7 3.81 -2.17 1.41
CA GLY A 7 3.51 -3.55 1.76
C GLY A 7 4.73 -4.47 1.75
N ASN A 8 5.81 -4.13 1.05
CA ASN A 8 7.02 -4.94 1.06
C ASN A 8 7.79 -4.73 2.37
N ASN A 9 7.89 -3.49 2.82
CA ASN A 9 8.57 -3.12 4.06
C ASN A 9 7.84 -3.63 5.31
N VAL A 10 6.50 -3.58 5.33
CA VAL A 10 5.70 -4.10 6.46
C VAL A 10 5.73 -5.63 6.55
N ALA A 11 5.97 -6.33 5.43
CA ALA A 11 5.89 -7.79 5.35
C ALA A 11 7.24 -8.52 5.35
N GLY A 12 8.37 -7.81 5.41
CA GLY A 12 9.68 -8.39 5.11
C GLY A 12 9.75 -9.00 3.69
N GLY A 13 9.01 -8.42 2.73
CA GLY A 13 9.03 -8.76 1.31
C GLY A 13 8.28 -10.04 0.88
N THR A 14 8.01 -11.00 1.76
CA THR A 14 7.53 -12.34 1.36
C THR A 14 6.06 -12.61 1.67
N ALA A 15 5.40 -11.81 2.50
CA ALA A 15 4.04 -12.09 3.01
C ALA A 15 2.95 -11.14 2.49
N ARG A 16 2.95 -10.82 1.18
CA ARG A 16 2.05 -9.82 0.57
C ARG A 16 0.57 -10.02 0.89
N GLU A 17 0.09 -11.26 0.78
CA GLU A 17 -1.33 -11.57 1.05
C GLU A 17 -1.68 -11.43 2.54
N ALA A 18 -0.77 -11.79 3.45
CA ALA A 18 -0.97 -11.58 4.88
C ALA A 18 -1.03 -10.09 5.21
N THR A 19 -0.14 -9.29 4.62
CA THR A 19 -0.13 -7.82 4.77
C THR A 19 -1.40 -7.20 4.18
N ARG A 20 -1.84 -7.64 3.00
CA ARG A 20 -3.11 -7.20 2.39
C ARG A 20 -4.28 -7.43 3.34
N ARG A 21 -4.41 -8.64 3.92
CA ARG A 21 -5.48 -8.94 4.88
C ARG A 21 -5.39 -8.09 6.15
N ALA A 22 -4.18 -7.92 6.70
CA ALA A 22 -3.97 -7.12 7.89
C ALA A 22 -4.35 -5.65 7.67
N VAL A 23 -3.95 -5.07 6.53
CA VAL A 23 -4.29 -3.69 6.15
C VAL A 23 -5.78 -3.54 5.92
N LEU A 24 -6.44 -4.50 5.26
CA LEU A 24 -7.91 -4.49 5.10
C LEU A 24 -8.63 -4.51 6.44
N ALA A 25 -8.24 -5.40 7.35
CA ALA A 25 -8.83 -5.49 8.68
C ALA A 25 -8.62 -4.20 9.48
N LEU A 26 -7.41 -3.64 9.44
CA LEU A 26 -7.08 -2.38 10.11
C LEU A 26 -7.87 -1.20 9.55
N ALA A 27 -7.92 -1.06 8.22
CA ALA A 27 -8.64 0.01 7.55
C ALA A 27 -10.14 -0.02 7.87
N HIS A 28 -10.72 -1.24 7.91
CA HIS A 28 -12.10 -1.42 8.31
C HIS A 28 -12.34 -1.04 9.79
N ARG A 29 -11.52 -1.55 10.71
CA ARG A 29 -11.69 -1.33 12.16
C ARG A 29 -11.53 0.15 12.54
N GLU A 30 -10.51 0.79 11.98
CA GLU A 30 -10.13 2.16 12.31
C GLU A 30 -10.74 3.20 11.36
N LYS A 31 -11.58 2.76 10.40
CA LYS A 31 -12.22 3.60 9.36
C LYS A 31 -11.22 4.47 8.60
N LEU A 32 -10.08 3.89 8.22
CA LEU A 32 -8.99 4.56 7.52
C LEU A 32 -9.13 4.39 6.00
N LYS A 33 -8.74 5.42 5.26
CA LYS A 33 -8.46 5.32 3.82
C LYS A 33 -6.99 4.96 3.63
N VAL A 34 -6.70 3.89 2.91
CA VAL A 34 -5.34 3.37 2.75
C VAL A 34 -5.02 3.12 1.28
N VAL A 35 -3.82 3.49 0.84
CA VAL A 35 -3.21 3.07 -0.42
C VAL A 35 -2.02 2.18 -0.09
N LEU A 36 -2.11 0.90 -0.46
CA LEU A 36 -1.12 -0.12 -0.20
C LEU A 36 -0.35 -0.43 -1.49
N PHE A 37 0.98 -0.37 -1.44
CA PHE A 37 1.85 -0.68 -2.57
C PHE A 37 2.59 -2.01 -2.37
N PHE A 38 2.73 -2.78 -3.43
CA PHE A 38 3.58 -3.97 -3.50
C PHE A 38 4.46 -3.93 -4.74
N ASP A 39 5.69 -4.45 -4.62
CA ASP A 39 6.60 -4.60 -5.75
C ASP A 39 6.23 -5.75 -6.66
N GLY A 40 6.55 -5.63 -7.94
CA GLY A 40 6.37 -6.66 -8.94
C GLY A 40 4.93 -6.88 -9.37
N ALA A 41 4.73 -7.97 -10.12
CA ALA A 41 3.44 -8.28 -10.74
C ALA A 41 2.36 -8.66 -9.70
N PRO A 42 1.08 -8.35 -9.99
CA PRO A 42 -0.03 -8.86 -9.19
C PRO A 42 -0.11 -10.39 -9.25
N PRO A 43 -0.78 -11.04 -8.28
CA PRO A 43 -1.12 -12.45 -8.36
C PRO A 43 -1.95 -12.76 -9.62
N PRO A 44 -1.91 -14.01 -10.14
CA PRO A 44 -2.72 -14.41 -11.27
C PRO A 44 -4.21 -14.14 -11.04
N GLY A 45 -4.87 -13.51 -12.01
CA GLY A 45 -6.29 -13.13 -11.92
C GLY A 45 -6.57 -11.85 -11.14
N THR A 46 -5.53 -11.18 -10.61
CA THR A 46 -5.64 -9.89 -9.91
C THR A 46 -5.20 -8.74 -10.83
N PRO A 47 -5.95 -7.64 -10.93
CA PRO A 47 -5.51 -6.46 -11.68
C PRO A 47 -4.33 -5.78 -10.98
N ALA A 48 -3.59 -4.94 -11.72
CA ALA A 48 -2.49 -4.15 -11.15
C ALA A 48 -2.97 -3.14 -10.09
N VAL A 49 -4.25 -2.73 -10.14
CA VAL A 49 -4.89 -1.88 -9.13
C VAL A 49 -6.21 -2.51 -8.68
N GLU A 50 -6.34 -2.77 -7.39
CA GLU A 50 -7.58 -3.23 -6.76
C GLU A 50 -8.19 -2.11 -5.90
N HIS A 51 -9.51 -1.96 -5.94
CA HIS A 51 -10.25 -1.07 -5.05
C HIS A 51 -11.16 -1.90 -4.13
N LEU A 52 -10.79 -1.97 -2.85
CA LEU A 52 -11.42 -2.81 -1.83
C LEU A 52 -12.04 -1.93 -0.74
N GLY A 53 -13.05 -1.15 -1.13
CA GLY A 53 -13.70 -0.18 -0.26
C GLY A 53 -12.79 1.00 0.08
N ALA A 54 -12.35 1.10 1.32
CA ALA A 54 -11.46 2.18 1.77
C ALA A 54 -9.97 1.89 1.50
N VAL A 55 -9.65 0.71 0.99
CA VAL A 55 -8.28 0.29 0.66
C VAL A 55 -8.11 0.20 -0.86
N GLU A 56 -7.09 0.87 -1.37
CA GLU A 56 -6.59 0.70 -2.73
C GLU A 56 -5.29 -0.11 -2.67
N VAL A 57 -5.16 -1.16 -3.47
CA VAL A 57 -3.94 -1.98 -3.56
C VAL A 57 -3.33 -1.79 -4.93
N ARG A 58 -2.04 -1.46 -5.00
CA ARG A 58 -1.29 -1.24 -6.24
C ARG A 58 -0.08 -2.15 -6.32
N TYR A 59 0.00 -2.93 -7.39
CA TYR A 59 1.17 -3.73 -7.74
C TYR A 59 1.97 -2.97 -8.80
N VAL A 60 3.22 -2.63 -8.49
CA VAL A 60 4.07 -1.74 -9.30
C VAL A 60 5.48 -2.32 -9.43
N PRO A 61 6.26 -1.96 -10.46
CA PRO A 61 7.65 -2.43 -10.57
C PRO A 61 8.52 -2.03 -9.37
N HIS A 62 8.33 -0.81 -8.86
CA HIS A 62 9.05 -0.23 -7.72
C HIS A 62 8.10 0.60 -6.83
N ALA A 63 7.82 0.11 -5.62
CA ALA A 63 6.90 0.69 -4.65
C ALA A 63 7.40 2.05 -4.16
N ASP A 64 8.68 2.17 -3.84
CA ASP A 64 9.28 3.42 -3.35
C ASP A 64 9.06 4.58 -4.33
N SER A 65 9.41 4.37 -5.60
CA SER A 65 9.24 5.36 -6.65
C SER A 65 7.77 5.75 -6.83
N ALA A 66 6.86 4.77 -6.76
CA ALA A 66 5.42 5.03 -6.89
C ALA A 66 4.85 5.78 -5.69
N ILE A 67 5.30 5.47 -4.48
CA ILE A 67 4.95 6.16 -3.24
C ILE A 67 5.45 7.60 -3.29
N LEU A 68 6.71 7.82 -3.64
CA LEU A 68 7.29 9.16 -3.75
C LEU A 68 6.55 9.99 -4.80
N ALA A 69 6.24 9.42 -5.97
CA ALA A 69 5.45 10.08 -6.99
C ALA A 69 4.04 10.45 -6.48
N LEU A 70 3.37 9.54 -5.76
CA LEU A 70 2.06 9.80 -5.16
C LEU A 70 2.12 10.95 -4.13
N LEU A 71 3.13 10.94 -3.26
CA LEU A 71 3.34 11.96 -2.24
C LEU A 71 3.71 13.32 -2.82
N GLN A 72 4.36 13.37 -3.99
CA GLN A 72 4.66 14.60 -4.72
C GLN A 72 3.44 15.18 -5.43
N GLN A 73 2.54 14.32 -5.94
CA GLN A 73 1.31 14.74 -6.62
C GLN A 73 0.20 15.19 -5.66
N GLY A 74 0.09 14.53 -4.50
CA GLY A 74 -0.86 14.88 -3.46
C GLY A 74 -0.22 15.79 -2.43
N GLY A 75 -0.63 17.07 -2.37
CA GLY A 75 -0.14 18.03 -1.35
C GLY A 75 -0.25 17.53 0.10
N ARG A 76 0.30 18.32 1.04
CA ARG A 76 0.39 18.03 2.50
C ARG A 76 -0.86 17.29 3.04
N GLY A 77 -0.68 16.12 3.66
CA GLY A 77 -1.80 15.42 4.32
C GLY A 77 -1.77 13.88 4.35
N TRP A 78 -0.73 13.25 3.82
CA TRP A 78 -0.56 11.79 3.84
C TRP A 78 0.20 11.33 5.09
N ARG A 79 -0.17 10.15 5.61
CA ARG A 79 0.64 9.41 6.59
C ARG A 79 1.33 8.25 5.88
N LEU A 80 2.66 8.25 5.87
CA LEU A 80 3.46 7.16 5.30
C LEU A 80 3.79 6.13 6.39
N VAL A 81 3.59 4.86 6.07
CA VAL A 81 4.04 3.71 6.86
C VAL A 81 5.07 2.95 6.04
N SER A 82 6.32 3.05 6.46
CA SER A 82 7.45 2.27 5.98
C SER A 82 8.36 1.93 7.16
N SER A 83 9.07 0.81 7.08
CA SER A 83 10.09 0.38 8.05
C SER A 83 11.51 0.69 7.57
N ASP A 84 11.67 1.24 6.36
CA ASP A 84 12.97 1.61 5.83
C ASP A 84 13.53 2.84 6.57
N GLN A 85 14.82 2.77 6.95
CA GLN A 85 15.55 3.82 7.66
C GLN A 85 16.70 4.39 6.81
N ALA A 86 16.46 4.54 5.50
CA ALA A 86 17.42 5.17 4.60
C ALA A 86 17.65 6.66 4.92
#